data_AF-A0A7J9KFI3-F1
#
_entry.id   AF-A0A7J9KFI3-F1
#
_cell.length_a   1.000
_cell.length_b   1.000
_cell.length_c   1.000
_cell.angle_alpha   90.00
_cell.angle_beta   90.00
_cell.angle_gamma   90.00
#
_symmetry.space_group_name_H-M   'P 1'
#
loop_
_entity.id
_entity.type
_entity.pdbx_description
1 polymer ?
#
loop_
_entity_poly.entity_id
_entity_poly.type
_entity_poly.pdbx_seq_one_letter_code
_entity_poly.pdbx_strand_id
1 'polypeptide(L)' 'MSAFWEVLRECYLSDLGFSGQWFTWEIGSLPSNNIRERLNRGVANIEWWDLFLEYSIEHMSHSFSDHCPVMLITTGKVEG' A
#
# COMPACT_ATOMS: atom_id res chain seq x y z
N MET A 1 13.86 1.08 -9.95
CA MET A 1 12.40 0.89 -9.97
C MET A 1 11.94 -0.15 -11.00
N SER A 2 12.54 -0.25 -12.19
CA SER A 2 12.19 -1.27 -13.20
C SER A 2 12.33 -2.71 -12.69
N ALA A 3 13.45 -3.04 -12.04
CA ALA A 3 13.71 -4.38 -11.52
C ALA A 3 12.64 -4.87 -10.53
N PHE A 4 12.06 -3.97 -9.72
CA PHE A 4 10.96 -4.33 -8.82
C PHE A 4 9.71 -4.77 -9.59
N TRP A 5 9.34 -4.01 -10.62
CA TRP A 5 8.18 -4.31 -11.46
C TRP A 5 8.38 -5.56 -12.33
N GLU A 6 9.62 -5.80 -12.75
CA GLU A 6 9.99 -7.00 -13.48
C GLU A 6 9.83 -8.25 -12.62
N VAL A 7 10.34 -8.23 -11.38
CA VAL A 7 10.17 -9.33 -10.42
C VAL A 7 8.69 -9.58 -10.11
N LEU A 8 7.89 -8.54 -9.89
CA LEU A 8 6.44 -8.72 -9.67
C LEU A 8 5.77 -9.40 -10.87
N ARG A 9 6.14 -9.01 -12.10
CA ARG A 9 5.62 -9.64 -13.32
C ARG A 9 6.05 -11.10 -13.43
N GLU A 10 7.32 -11.40 -13.18
CA GLU A 10 7.86 -12.78 -13.21
C GLU A 10 7.21 -13.69 -12.16
N CYS A 11 6.85 -13.13 -11.01
CA CYS A 11 6.16 -13.83 -9.93
C CYS A 11 4.63 -13.82 -10.06
N TYR A 12 4.06 -13.27 -11.14
CA TYR A 12 2.61 -13.13 -11.34
C TYR A 12 1.89 -12.38 -10.20
N LEU A 13 2.57 -11.37 -9.63
CA LEU A 13 2.05 -10.50 -8.58
C LEU A 13 1.58 -9.18 -9.17
N SER A 14 0.39 -8.76 -8.79
CA SER A 14 -0.20 -7.46 -9.17
C SER A 14 -0.26 -6.53 -7.97
N ASP A 15 -0.02 -5.23 -8.18
CA ASP A 15 -0.24 -4.19 -7.16
C ASP A 15 -1.75 -4.11 -6.87
N LEU A 16 -2.10 -4.25 -5.59
CA LEU A 16 -3.49 -4.30 -5.14
C LEU A 16 -4.16 -2.92 -5.15
N GLY A 17 -3.41 -1.84 -5.37
CA GLY A 17 -3.89 -0.48 -5.15
C GLY A 17 -3.96 -0.13 -3.66
N PHE A 18 -4.39 1.10 -3.38
CA PHE A 18 -4.60 1.60 -2.01
C PHE A 18 -5.54 2.82 -2.00
N SER A 19 -6.05 3.16 -0.82
CA SER A 19 -6.76 4.40 -0.51
C SER A 19 -6.04 5.18 0.61
N GLY A 20 -6.43 6.44 0.82
CA GLY A 20 -5.81 7.32 1.82
C GLY A 20 -4.60 8.09 1.27
N GLN A 21 -3.56 8.27 2.09
CA GLN A 21 -2.38 9.05 1.71
C GLN A 21 -1.58 8.34 0.60
N TRP A 22 -1.04 9.08 -0.36
CA TRP A 22 -0.28 8.48 -1.47
C TRP A 22 1.10 7.96 -1.09
N PHE A 23 1.61 8.35 0.09
CA PHE A 23 2.91 7.97 0.62
C PHE A 23 2.75 7.03 1.81
N THR A 24 3.78 6.23 2.06
CA THR A 24 3.88 5.33 3.21
C THR A 24 5.13 5.61 4.04
N TRP A 25 5.93 6.57 3.59
CA TRP A 25 7.11 7.07 4.26
C TRP A 25 7.21 8.58 4.06
N GLU A 26 7.54 9.30 5.12
CA GLU A 26 7.71 10.75 5.15
C GLU A 26 8.85 11.12 6.09
N ILE A 27 9.75 11.97 5.62
CA ILE A 27 10.78 12.60 6.45
C ILE A 27 10.74 14.11 6.29
N GLY A 28 11.02 14.81 7.39
CA GLY A 28 10.99 16.27 7.44
C GLY A 28 9.59 16.83 7.73
N SER A 29 9.53 17.88 8.53
CA SER A 29 8.28 18.49 9.00
C SER A 29 7.99 19.86 8.38
N LEU A 30 8.92 20.43 7.59
CA LEU A 30 8.76 21.72 6.94
C LEU A 30 8.56 21.54 5.43
N PRO A 31 7.77 22.41 4.76
CA PRO A 31 7.58 22.32 3.31
C PRO A 31 8.89 22.33 2.50
N SER A 32 9.94 22.96 3.03
CA SER A 32 11.26 23.04 2.39
C SER A 32 12.10 21.78 2.50
N ASN A 33 11.78 20.86 3.41
CA ASN A 33 12.54 19.62 3.64
C ASN A 33 11.67 18.36 3.71
N ASN A 34 10.39 18.48 3.36
CA ASN A 34 9.45 17.38 3.38
C ASN A 34 9.64 16.49 2.14
N ILE A 35 10.04 15.24 2.38
CA ILE A 35 10.16 14.21 1.35
C ILE A 35 9.17 13.11 1.69
N ARG A 36 8.38 12.71 0.69
CA ARG A 36 7.35 11.67 0.80
C ARG A 36 7.55 10.64 -0.29
N GLU A 37 7.51 9.36 0.09
CA GLU A 37 7.65 8.25 -0.85
C GLU A 37 6.65 7.13 -0.56
N ARG A 38 6.29 6.37 -1.61
CA ARG A 38 5.52 5.13 -1.48
C ARG A 38 6.46 3.92 -1.53
N LEU A 39 6.95 3.53 -0.36
CA LEU A 39 7.87 2.41 -0.17
C LEU A 39 7.13 1.09 0.08
N ASN A 40 5.98 1.14 0.74
CA ASN A 40 5.19 -0.05 1.06
C ASN A 40 4.07 -0.23 0.03
N ARG A 41 3.86 -1.47 -0.42
CA ARG A 41 2.85 -1.85 -1.42
C ARG A 41 2.28 -3.22 -1.07
N GLY A 42 0.95 -3.35 -1.13
CA GLY A 42 0.33 -4.68 -1.15
C GLY A 42 0.34 -5.22 -2.58
N VAL A 43 0.78 -6.47 -2.71
CA VAL A 43 0.78 -7.19 -3.99
C VAL A 43 0.21 -8.58 -3.77
N ALA A 44 -0.48 -9.12 -4.78
CA ALA A 44 -1.02 -10.47 -4.70
C ALA A 44 -1.09 -11.15 -6.06
N ASN A 45 -1.13 -12.48 -6.04
CA ASN A 45 -1.40 -13.33 -7.19
C ASN A 45 -2.90 -13.54 -7.38
N ILE A 46 -3.24 -14.22 -8.48
CA ILE A 46 -4.63 -14.49 -8.84
C ILE A 46 -5.33 -15.38 -7.81
N GLU A 47 -4.62 -16.36 -7.25
CA GLU A 47 -5.18 -17.28 -6.25
C GLU A 47 -5.62 -16.54 -4.97
N TRP A 48 -4.90 -15.48 -4.59
CA TRP A 48 -5.28 -14.65 -3.45
C TRP A 48 -6.49 -13.76 -3.78
N TRP A 49 -6.56 -13.20 -5.00
CA TRP A 49 -7.72 -12.43 -5.46
C TRP A 49 -9.00 -13.27 -5.45
N ASP A 50 -8.92 -14.51 -5.88
CA ASP A 50 -10.06 -15.43 -5.89
C ASP A 50 -10.60 -15.72 -4.48
N LEU A 51 -9.74 -15.65 -3.46
CA LEU A 51 -10.12 -15.82 -2.05
C LEU A 51 -10.73 -14.55 -1.43
N PHE A 52 -10.32 -13.37 -1.89
CA PHE A 52 -10.64 -12.09 -1.26
C PHE A 52 -11.13 -11.07 -2.30
N LEU A 53 -12.31 -11.31 -2.86
CA LEU A 53 -12.91 -10.45 -3.90
C LEU A 53 -13.21 -9.03 -3.42
N GLU A 54 -13.47 -8.85 -2.12
CA GLU A 54 -13.79 -7.57 -1.49
C GLU A 54 -12.65 -7.07 -0.60
N TYR A 55 -11.45 -6.98 -1.17
CA TYR A 55 -10.31 -6.46 -0.45
C TYR A 55 -10.20 -4.93 -0.55
N SER A 56 -9.54 -4.32 0.44
CA SER A 56 -9.04 -2.96 0.31
C SER A 56 -7.73 -2.79 1.08
N ILE A 57 -6.90 -1.86 0.60
CA ILE A 57 -5.70 -1.42 1.30
C ILE A 57 -5.84 0.05 1.65
N GLU A 58 -5.64 0.39 2.92
CA GLU A 58 -5.69 1.76 3.41
C GLU A 58 -4.34 2.18 4.01
N HIS A 59 -3.86 3.36 3.61
CA HIS A 59 -2.70 4.02 4.22
C HIS A 59 -3.16 4.90 5.38
N MET A 60 -2.88 4.47 6.60
CA MET A 60 -3.34 5.11 7.83
C MET A 60 -2.42 6.26 8.26
N SER A 61 -2.98 7.42 8.62
CA SER A 61 -2.17 8.47 9.23
C SER A 61 -1.70 8.05 10.63
N HIS A 62 -0.38 7.95 10.83
CA HIS A 62 0.20 7.73 12.16
C HIS A 62 1.35 8.70 12.41
N SER A 63 1.47 9.19 13.64
CA SER A 63 2.28 10.38 13.95
C SER A 63 3.60 10.10 14.68
N PHE A 64 3.91 8.82 14.94
CA PHE A 64 5.06 8.42 15.76
C PHE A 64 6.18 7.71 14.99
N SER A 65 5.98 7.45 13.70
CA SER A 65 6.99 6.88 12.80
C SER A 65 7.04 7.72 11.52
N ASP A 66 8.21 7.74 10.89
CA ASP A 66 8.38 8.17 9.51
C ASP A 66 7.62 7.26 8.52
N HIS A 67 7.16 6.08 8.95
CA HIS A 67 6.29 5.21 8.18
C HIS A 67 4.80 5.32 8.57
N CYS A 68 3.96 5.31 7.55
CA CYS A 68 2.51 5.16 7.69
C CYS A 68 2.14 3.65 7.66
N PRO A 69 1.31 3.16 8.59
CA PRO A 69 0.81 1.80 8.57
C PRO A 69 -0.04 1.51 7.32
N VAL A 70 0.14 0.33 6.75
CA VAL A 70 -0.67 -0.19 5.63
C VAL A 70 -1.64 -1.22 6.20
N MET A 71 -2.93 -0.97 6.07
CA MET A 71 -3.99 -1.86 6.55
C MET A 71 -4.60 -2.62 5.37
N LEU A 72 -4.56 -3.96 5.44
CA LEU A 72 -5.25 -4.83 4.48
C LEU A 72 -6.55 -5.32 5.12
N ILE A 73 -7.66 -5.06 4.45
CA ILE A 73 -9.00 -5.49 4.85
C ILE A 73 -9.46 -6.52 3.81
N THR A 74 -9.81 -7.71 4.26
CA THR A 74 -10.21 -8.84 3.40
C THR A 74 -11.64 -9.33 3.62
N THR A 75 -12.29 -8.80 4.65
CA THR A 75 -13.72 -8.96 4.88
C THR A 75 -14.41 -7.75 4.27
N GLY A 76 -15.42 -7.97 3.43
CA GLY A 76 -16.22 -6.91 2.82
C GLY A 76 -16.55 -5.79 3.81
N LYS A 77 -16.60 -4.53 3.34
CA LYS A 77 -16.98 -3.41 4.19
C LYS A 77 -18.30 -3.76 4.86
N VAL A 78 -18.31 -3.83 6.19
CA VAL A 78 -19.56 -3.77 6.95
C VAL A 78 -20.12 -2.39 6.65
N GLU A 79 -21.07 -2.32 5.71
CA GLU A 79 -21.90 -1.14 5.54
C GLU A 79 -22.62 -0.93 6.87
N GLY A 80 -22.24 0.13 7.59
CA GLY A 80 -22.92 0.60 8.78
C GLY A 80 -24.15 1.42 8.44
#